data_AF-A0A381XAW6-F1
#
_entry.id   AF-A0A381XAW6-F1
#
_cell.length_a   1.000
_cell.length_b   1.000
_cell.length_c   1.000
_cell.angle_alpha   90.00
_cell.angle_beta   90.00
_cell.angle_gamma   90.00
#
_symmetry.space_group_name_H-M   'P 1'
#
loop_
_entity.id
_entity.type
_entity.pdbx_description
1 polymer ?
#
loop_
_entity_poly.entity_id
_entity_poly.type
_entity_poly.pdbx_seq_one_letter_code
_entity_poly.pdbx_strand_id
1 'polypeptide(L)'
;MESALSFFYAAIAVYGWFQWTSGGPHRERLQISIWTPTRHGIVLTLILVFTVLFGMILRRTDAVFPFLDSFTTIAAVVATYMVANKILENWVYWFVIDSISVYLYQARELHVTSLLFVLYLVLIFIGFRRWWLDWRGQDAPIGR
;
A
#
# COMPACT_ATOMS: atom_id res chain seq x y z
N MET A 1 3.83 -14.84 -13.89
CA MET A 1 3.92 -13.97 -12.70
C MET A 1 2.54 -13.47 -12.29
N GLU A 2 1.74 -12.96 -13.24
CA GLU A 2 0.34 -12.52 -13.06
C GLU A 2 -0.51 -13.39 -12.11
N SER A 3 -0.51 -14.72 -12.28
CA SER A 3 -1.36 -15.62 -11.48
C SER A 3 -1.02 -15.68 -10.00
N ALA A 4 0.26 -15.56 -9.63
CA ALA A 4 0.70 -15.59 -8.24
C ALA A 4 0.31 -14.28 -7.52
N LEU A 5 0.44 -13.16 -8.23
CA LEU A 5 0.09 -11.83 -7.72
C LEU A 5 -1.43 -11.71 -7.52
N SER A 6 -2.23 -12.19 -8.48
CA SER A 6 -3.69 -12.21 -8.37
C SER A 6 -4.18 -13.10 -7.22
N PHE A 7 -3.56 -14.27 -7.02
CA PHE A 7 -3.88 -15.12 -5.88
C PHE A 7 -3.52 -14.45 -4.55
N PHE A 8 -2.38 -13.79 -4.46
CA PHE A 8 -2.01 -12.99 -3.30
C PHE A 8 -3.05 -11.89 -3.01
N TYR A 9 -3.48 -11.15 -4.04
CA TYR A 9 -4.50 -10.11 -3.88
C TYR A 9 -5.86 -10.67 -3.45
N ALA A 10 -6.26 -11.84 -3.96
CA ALA A 10 -7.45 -12.52 -3.49
C ALA A 10 -7.34 -12.92 -2.01
N ALA A 11 -6.22 -13.53 -1.62
CA ALA A 11 -5.98 -13.97 -0.25
C ALA A 11 -5.95 -12.80 0.74
N ILE A 12 -5.24 -11.70 0.41
CA ILE A 12 -5.14 -10.53 1.29
C ILE A 12 -6.46 -9.75 1.36
N ALA A 13 -7.27 -9.76 0.29
CA ALA A 13 -8.61 -9.17 0.33
C ALA A 13 -9.53 -9.94 1.27
N VAL A 14 -9.51 -11.28 1.23
CA VAL A 14 -10.25 -12.13 2.17
C VAL A 14 -9.77 -11.89 3.60
N TYR A 15 -8.45 -11.85 3.81
CA TYR A 15 -7.86 -11.54 5.11
C TYR A 15 -8.29 -10.16 5.64
N GLY A 16 -8.17 -9.12 4.83
CA GLY A 16 -8.58 -7.76 5.19
C GLY A 16 -10.08 -7.67 5.49
N TRP A 17 -10.91 -8.35 4.70
CA TRP A 17 -12.35 -8.46 4.97
C TRP A 17 -12.61 -9.08 6.34
N PHE A 18 -12.01 -10.23 6.64
CA PHE A 18 -12.14 -10.84 7.96
C PHE A 18 -11.63 -9.93 9.07
N GLN A 19 -10.47 -9.29 8.89
CA GLN A 19 -9.88 -8.42 9.91
C GLN A 19 -10.75 -7.19 10.20
N TRP A 20 -11.45 -6.68 9.18
CA TRP A 20 -12.33 -5.51 9.31
C TRP A 20 -13.73 -5.88 9.83
N THR A 21 -14.22 -7.08 9.53
CA THR A 21 -15.59 -7.53 9.87
C THR A 21 -15.67 -8.38 11.13
N SER A 22 -14.57 -9.01 11.58
CA SER A 22 -14.56 -9.88 12.78
C SER A 22 -14.63 -9.14 14.12
N GLY A 23 -15.12 -7.90 14.13
CA GLY A 23 -15.54 -7.20 15.34
C GLY A 23 -16.87 -7.77 15.83
N GLY A 24 -16.82 -8.87 16.59
CA GLY A 24 -17.98 -9.45 17.26
C GLY A 24 -18.55 -8.53 18.37
N PRO A 25 -19.67 -8.92 19.02
CA PRO A 25 -20.43 -8.05 19.93
C PRO A 25 -19.68 -7.49 21.15
N HIS A 26 -18.47 -7.98 21.44
CA HIS A 26 -17.60 -7.56 22.55
C HIS A 26 -16.13 -7.38 22.12
N ARG A 27 -15.82 -7.39 20.81
CA ARG A 27 -14.47 -7.09 20.30
C ARG A 27 -14.51 -5.74 19.60
N GLU A 28 -13.81 -4.77 20.17
CA GLU A 28 -13.61 -3.45 19.56
C GLU A 28 -13.16 -3.63 18.10
N ARG A 29 -13.81 -2.92 17.18
CA ARG A 29 -13.44 -2.91 15.76
C ARG A 29 -11.94 -2.61 15.65
N LEU A 30 -11.23 -3.25 14.73
CA LEU A 30 -9.79 -2.98 14.51
C LEU A 30 -9.58 -1.47 14.42
N GLN A 31 -8.83 -0.94 15.38
CA GLN A 31 -8.51 0.48 15.52
C GLN A 31 -7.42 0.87 14.52
N ILE A 32 -7.37 2.15 14.17
CA ILE A 32 -6.33 2.65 13.27
C ILE A 32 -5.04 2.72 14.08
N SER A 33 -3.95 2.19 13.54
CA SER A 33 -2.66 2.16 14.21
C SER A 33 -1.60 2.95 13.46
N ILE A 34 -0.56 3.36 14.17
CA ILE A 34 0.61 4.07 13.67
C ILE A 34 1.82 3.18 13.90
N TRP A 35 2.74 3.15 12.93
CA TRP A 35 3.97 2.37 13.03
C TRP A 35 5.11 3.19 13.63
N THR A 36 6.01 2.51 14.34
CA THR A 36 7.22 3.17 14.85
C THR A 36 8.22 3.43 13.71
N PRO A 37 9.06 4.48 13.80
CA PRO A 37 10.08 4.76 12.79
C PRO A 37 11.02 3.59 12.53
N THR A 38 11.34 2.80 13.55
CA THR A 38 12.15 1.58 13.43
C THR A 38 11.50 0.54 12.52
N ARG A 39 10.17 0.35 12.65
CA ARG A 39 9.43 -0.59 11.82
C ARG A 39 9.41 -0.14 10.36
N HIS A 40 9.28 1.17 10.11
CA HIS A 40 9.45 1.73 8.77
C HIS A 40 10.84 1.48 8.20
N GLY A 41 11.91 1.69 8.99
CA GLY A 41 13.28 1.43 8.55
C GLY A 41 13.50 -0.03 8.13
N ILE A 42 12.99 -0.98 8.92
CA ILE A 42 13.06 -2.42 8.59
C ILE A 42 12.30 -2.72 7.30
N VAL A 43 11.05 -2.24 7.18
CA VAL A 43 10.20 -2.52 6.03
C VAL A 43 10.74 -1.88 4.74
N LEU A 44 11.24 -0.64 4.80
CA LEU A 44 11.89 0.00 3.65
C LEU A 44 13.14 -0.76 3.21
N THR A 45 13.94 -1.24 4.17
CA THR A 45 15.12 -2.08 3.87
C THR A 45 14.69 -3.37 3.16
N LEU A 46 13.64 -4.04 3.65
CA LEU A 46 13.11 -5.24 2.99
C LEU A 46 12.60 -4.94 1.58
N ILE A 47 11.85 -3.86 1.38
CA ILE A 47 11.38 -3.44 0.06
C ILE A 47 12.57 -3.27 -0.90
N LEU A 48 13.62 -2.57 -0.48
CA LEU A 48 14.82 -2.36 -1.30
C LEU A 48 15.54 -3.68 -1.64
N VAL A 49 15.72 -4.56 -0.66
CA VAL A 49 16.37 -5.87 -0.87
C VAL A 49 15.58 -6.71 -1.88
N PHE A 50 14.27 -6.84 -1.69
CA PHE A 50 13.43 -7.58 -2.63
C PHE A 50 13.38 -6.88 -4.00
N THR A 51 13.38 -5.55 -4.05
CA THR A 51 13.40 -4.79 -5.31
C THR A 51 14.63 -5.13 -6.14
N VAL A 52 15.80 -5.20 -5.51
CA VAL A 52 17.04 -5.58 -6.19
C VAL A 52 16.97 -7.03 -6.64
N LEU A 53 16.50 -7.95 -5.79
CA LEU A 53 16.37 -9.36 -6.12
C LEU A 53 15.44 -9.61 -7.32
N PHE A 54 14.23 -9.05 -7.28
CA PHE A 54 13.24 -9.17 -8.35
C PHE A 54 13.65 -8.37 -9.58
N GLY A 55 14.26 -7.19 -9.41
CA GLY A 55 14.77 -6.37 -10.50
C GLY A 55 15.87 -7.08 -11.29
N MET A 56 16.74 -7.85 -10.64
CA MET A 56 17.72 -8.70 -11.32
C MET A 56 17.09 -9.84 -12.13
N ILE A 57 15.96 -10.38 -11.67
CA ILE A 57 15.18 -11.38 -12.40
C ILE A 57 14.50 -10.72 -13.61
N LEU A 58 13.82 -9.59 -13.41
CA LEU A 58 13.14 -8.84 -14.48
C LEU A 58 14.13 -8.26 -15.50
N ARG A 59 15.37 -7.99 -15.12
CA ARG A 59 16.42 -7.58 -16.08
C ARG A 59 16.71 -8.66 -17.13
N ARG A 60 16.39 -9.93 -16.84
CA ARG A 60 16.48 -11.03 -17.82
C ARG A 60 15.25 -11.12 -18.74
N THR A 61 14.26 -10.24 -18.54
CA THR A 61 13.07 -10.09 -19.37
C THR A 61 13.13 -8.75 -20.10
N ASP A 62 12.32 -8.56 -21.14
CA ASP A 62 12.23 -7.32 -21.94
C ASP A 62 11.57 -6.14 -21.19
N ALA A 63 11.73 -6.08 -19.86
CA ALA A 63 11.20 -5.00 -19.05
C ALA A 63 11.98 -3.70 -19.28
N VAL A 64 11.26 -2.62 -19.58
CA VAL A 64 11.85 -1.29 -19.87
C VAL A 64 12.46 -0.66 -18.61
N PHE A 65 11.80 -0.79 -17.46
CA PHE A 65 12.25 -0.24 -16.17
C PHE A 65 12.24 -1.30 -15.07
N PRO A 66 13.06 -2.37 -15.16
CA PRO A 66 12.93 -3.58 -14.35
C PRO A 66 13.02 -3.35 -12.84
N PHE A 67 13.87 -2.41 -12.40
CA PHE A 67 14.01 -2.06 -10.99
C PHE A 67 12.85 -1.20 -10.48
N LEU A 68 12.35 -0.27 -11.29
CA LEU A 68 11.23 0.59 -10.91
C LEU A 68 9.92 -0.20 -10.85
N ASP A 69 9.71 -1.10 -11.82
CA ASP A 69 8.57 -2.01 -11.86
C ASP A 69 8.59 -2.99 -10.68
N SER A 70 9.77 -3.52 -10.32
CA SER A 70 9.93 -4.39 -9.14
C SER A 70 9.65 -3.63 -7.85
N PHE A 71 10.13 -2.37 -7.75
CA PHE A 71 9.90 -1.51 -6.60
C PHE A 71 8.40 -1.27 -6.37
N THR A 72 7.69 -0.78 -7.39
CA THR A 72 6.25 -0.48 -7.27
C THR A 72 5.45 -1.71 -6.90
N THR A 73 5.81 -2.88 -7.46
CA THR A 73 5.16 -4.16 -7.14
C THR A 73 5.34 -4.56 -5.68
N ILE A 74 6.58 -4.57 -5.17
CA ILE A 74 6.87 -5.00 -3.80
C ILE A 74 6.34 -3.97 -2.79
N ALA A 75 6.49 -2.69 -3.09
CA ALA A 75 5.94 -1.63 -2.27
C ALA A 75 4.40 -1.70 -2.20
N ALA A 76 3.72 -2.01 -3.32
CA ALA A 76 2.27 -2.19 -3.36
C ALA A 76 1.82 -3.38 -2.50
N VAL A 77 2.52 -4.52 -2.55
CA VAL A 77 2.25 -5.67 -1.68
C VAL A 77 2.30 -5.29 -0.20
N VAL A 78 3.33 -4.54 0.21
CA VAL A 78 3.47 -4.03 1.58
C VAL A 78 2.34 -3.04 1.91
N ALA A 79 2.04 -2.09 1.02
CA ALA A 79 1.00 -1.10 1.23
C ALA A 79 -0.40 -1.73 1.34
N THR A 80 -0.69 -2.79 0.57
CA THR A 80 -1.92 -3.59 0.69
C THR A 80 -2.01 -4.27 2.05
N TYR A 81 -0.91 -4.84 2.53
CA TYR A 81 -0.86 -5.40 3.89
C TYR A 81 -1.09 -4.31 4.95
N MET A 82 -0.51 -3.12 4.78
CA MET A 82 -0.70 -2.01 5.70
C MET A 82 -2.16 -1.54 5.77
N VAL A 83 -2.82 -1.42 4.61
CA VAL A 83 -4.27 -1.12 4.51
C VAL A 83 -5.09 -2.18 5.22
N ALA A 84 -4.81 -3.47 4.98
CA ALA A 84 -5.57 -4.56 5.61
C ALA A 84 -5.53 -4.47 7.15
N ASN A 85 -4.37 -4.10 7.71
CA ASN A 85 -4.17 -3.94 9.14
C ASN A 85 -4.51 -2.53 9.69
N LYS A 86 -5.15 -1.67 8.89
CA LYS A 86 -5.51 -0.28 9.25
C LYS A 86 -4.36 0.58 9.78
N ILE A 87 -3.21 0.50 9.14
CA ILE A 87 -2.05 1.33 9.49
C ILE A 87 -2.13 2.67 8.76
N LEU A 88 -2.07 3.78 9.47
CA LEU A 88 -2.32 5.12 8.93
C LEU A 88 -1.33 5.53 7.83
N GLU A 89 -0.07 5.15 7.97
CA GLU A 89 1.02 5.51 7.05
C GLU A 89 0.91 4.82 5.69
N ASN A 90 0.00 3.84 5.53
CA ASN A 90 -0.25 3.18 4.24
C ASN A 90 -0.47 4.21 3.10
N TRP A 91 -1.14 5.31 3.41
CA TRP A 91 -1.45 6.37 2.45
C TRP A 91 -0.20 7.06 1.92
N VAL A 92 0.84 7.20 2.74
CA VAL A 92 2.14 7.75 2.32
C VAL A 92 2.85 6.79 1.38
N TYR A 93 2.77 5.48 1.64
CA TYR A 93 3.33 4.46 0.75
C TYR A 93 2.62 4.47 -0.61
N TRP A 94 1.29 4.50 -0.60
CA TRP A 94 0.50 4.63 -1.83
C TRP A 94 0.81 5.91 -2.60
N PHE A 95 1.04 7.03 -1.92
CA PHE A 95 1.42 8.29 -2.58
C PHE A 95 2.72 8.15 -3.39
N VAL A 96 3.74 7.51 -2.81
CA VAL A 96 5.02 7.26 -3.48
C VAL A 96 4.85 6.29 -4.66
N ILE A 97 4.12 5.19 -4.45
CA ILE A 97 3.88 4.17 -5.47
C ILE A 97 3.13 4.76 -6.67
N ASP A 98 2.04 5.48 -6.42
CA ASP A 98 1.20 6.06 -7.46
C ASP A 98 1.94 7.18 -8.20
N SER A 99 2.72 8.01 -7.51
CA SER A 99 3.55 9.04 -8.14
C SER A 99 4.58 8.45 -9.12
N ILE A 100 5.25 7.36 -8.72
CA ILE A 100 6.18 6.63 -9.59
C ILE A 100 5.42 5.97 -10.76
N SER A 101 4.23 5.45 -10.49
CA SER A 101 3.39 4.81 -11.51
C SER A 101 2.94 5.82 -12.57
N VAL A 102 2.53 7.03 -12.18
CA VAL A 102 2.23 8.14 -13.12
C VAL A 102 3.43 8.39 -14.04
N TYR A 103 4.63 8.53 -13.48
CA TYR A 103 5.85 8.74 -14.26
C TYR A 103 6.12 7.59 -15.24
N LEU A 104 6.04 6.35 -14.77
CA LEU A 104 6.26 5.14 -15.58
C LEU A 104 5.26 5.03 -16.73
N TYR A 105 3.97 5.24 -16.46
CA TYR A 105 2.93 5.14 -17.48
C TYR A 105 2.97 6.28 -18.47
N GLN A 106 3.35 7.49 -18.04
CA GLN A 106 3.60 8.60 -18.94
C GLN A 106 4.78 8.30 -19.88
N ALA A 107 5.88 7.77 -19.35
CA ALA A 107 7.05 7.37 -20.15
C ALA A 107 6.76 6.21 -21.13
N ARG A 108 5.69 5.45 -20.90
CA ARG A 108 5.20 4.38 -21.79
C ARG A 108 4.10 4.83 -22.75
N GLU A 109 3.80 6.13 -22.81
CA GLU A 109 2.72 6.73 -23.61
C GLU A 109 1.31 6.18 -23.25
N LEU A 110 1.15 5.65 -22.04
CA LEU A 110 -0.10 5.11 -21.51
C LEU A 110 -0.87 6.19 -20.74
N HIS A 111 -1.34 7.22 -21.46
CA HIS A 111 -1.95 8.42 -20.86
C HIS A 111 -3.22 8.14 -20.04
N VAL A 112 -4.08 7.22 -20.50
CA VAL A 112 -5.33 6.88 -19.79
C VAL A 112 -5.03 6.25 -18.43
N THR A 113 -4.06 5.34 -18.39
CA THR A 113 -3.62 4.70 -17.14
C THR A 113 -2.93 5.70 -16.22
N SER A 114 -2.06 6.56 -16.76
CA SER A 114 -1.42 7.65 -16.01
C SER A 114 -2.48 8.55 -15.34
N LEU A 115 -3.53 8.95 -16.07
CA LEU A 115 -4.63 9.74 -15.52
C LEU A 115 -5.36 9.03 -14.37
N LEU A 116 -5.59 7.72 -14.47
CA LEU A 116 -6.18 6.94 -13.39
C LEU A 116 -5.35 7.01 -12.11
N PHE A 117 -4.02 6.88 -12.22
CA PHE A 117 -3.13 7.00 -11.05
C PHE A 117 -3.10 8.43 -10.48
N VAL A 118 -3.23 9.46 -11.32
CA VAL A 118 -3.42 10.84 -10.83
C VAL A 118 -4.70 10.98 -10.01
N LEU A 119 -5.80 10.32 -10.42
CA LEU A 119 -7.03 10.30 -9.63
C LEU A 119 -6.83 9.55 -8.30
N TYR A 120 -6.07 8.45 -8.29
CA TYR A 120 -5.73 7.74 -7.06
C TYR A 120 -4.91 8.59 -6.09
N LEU A 121 -3.99 9.42 -6.58
CA LEU A 121 -3.30 10.43 -5.75
C LEU A 121 -4.29 11.34 -5.01
N VAL A 122 -5.37 11.77 -5.66
CA VAL A 122 -6.42 12.56 -5.00
C VAL A 122 -7.15 11.75 -3.92
N LEU A 123 -7.49 10.49 -4.22
CA LEU A 123 -8.15 9.61 -3.26
C LEU A 123 -7.29 9.33 -2.03
N ILE A 124 -5.97 9.27 -2.18
CA ILE A 124 -5.03 9.09 -1.07
C ILE A 124 -5.17 10.22 -0.06
N PHE A 125 -5.26 11.49 -0.50
CA PHE A 125 -5.46 12.61 0.42
C PHE A 125 -6.80 12.54 1.16
N ILE A 126 -7.86 12.12 0.47
CA ILE A 126 -9.19 11.95 1.08
C ILE A 126 -9.16 10.83 2.12
N GLY A 127 -8.58 9.68 1.75
CA GLY A 127 -8.44 8.52 2.61
C GLY A 127 -7.59 8.80 3.85
N PHE A 128 -6.43 9.43 3.65
CA PHE A 128 -5.55 9.86 4.74
C PHE A 128 -6.26 10.79 5.71
N ARG A 129 -6.93 11.84 5.20
CA ARG A 129 -7.68 12.78 6.04
C ARG A 129 -8.76 12.08 6.85
N ARG A 130 -9.51 11.16 6.24
CA ARG A 130 -10.58 10.42 6.93
C ARG A 130 -10.00 9.54 8.05
N TRP A 131 -8.97 8.76 7.75
CA TRP A 131 -8.33 7.87 8.73
C TRP A 131 -7.63 8.64 9.84
N TRP A 132 -7.04 9.79 9.53
CA TRP A 132 -6.44 10.67 10.51
C TRP A 132 -7.46 11.22 11.52
N LEU A 133 -8.64 11.63 11.03
CA LEU A 133 -9.74 12.08 11.89
C LEU A 133 -10.27 10.93 12.76
N ASP A 134 -10.49 9.77 12.16
CA ASP A 134 -10.95 8.57 12.88
C ASP A 134 -9.94 8.11 13.94
N TRP A 135 -8.64 8.20 13.65
CA TRP A 135 -7.57 7.87 14.59
C TRP A 135 -7.52 8.85 15.76
N ARG A 136 -7.57 10.16 15.50
CA ARG A 136 -7.64 11.18 16.57
C ARG A 136 -8.88 11.04 17.45
N GLY A 137 -10.00 10.58 16.87
CA GLY A 137 -11.22 10.30 17.61
C GLY A 137 -11.11 9.09 18.53
N GLN A 138 -10.20 8.14 18.27
CA GLN A 138 -9.93 6.98 19.13
C GLN A 138 -9.15 7.36 20.39
N ASP A 139 -8.27 8.37 20.30
CA ASP A 139 -7.45 8.85 21.43
C ASP A 139 -8.17 9.88 22.32
N ALA A 140 -9.39 10.29 21.97
CA ALA A 140 -10.15 11.22 22.81
C ALA A 140 -10.54 10.51 24.13
N PRO A 141 -10.14 11.05 25.30
CA PRO A 141 -10.48 10.43 26.57
C PRO A 141 -12.00 10.36 26.70
N ILE A 142 -12.53 9.15 26.87
CA ILE A 142 -13.92 8.91 27.23
C ILE A 142 -14.17 9.76 28.48
N GLY A 143 -15.03 10.77 28.36
CA GLY A 143 -15.34 11.70 29.44
C GLY A 143 -15.61 10.94 30.73
N ARG A 144 -14.80 11.22 31.76
CA ARG A 144 -15.08 10.86 33.15
C ARG A 144 -16.00 11.90 33.76
#